data_AF-A0A3N1VKK9-F1
#
_entry.id   AF-A0A3N1VKK9-F1
#
_cell.length_a   1.000
_cell.length_b   1.000
_cell.length_c   1.000
_cell.angle_alpha   90.00
_cell.angle_beta   90.00
_cell.angle_gamma   90.00
#
_symmetry.space_group_name_H-M   'P 1'
#
loop_
_entity.id
_entity.type
_entity.pdbx_description
1 polymer ?
#
loop_
_entity_poly.entity_id
_entity_poly.type
_entity_poly.pdbx_seq_one_letter_code
_entity_poly.pdbx_strand_id
1 'polypeptide(L)'
;MSTKHERASTPSIPEEDRKIQEALEALRKEYDGLHKKQIETETTLQNLKDQLEELKKHAEAEYGTSDVEELKAMLAQWREENARKVAEYEAHIRSIKEALETIEASADSGSPS
;
A
#
# COMPACT_ATOMS: atom_id res chain seq x y z
N MET A 1 69.27 -36.66 -41.46
CA MET A 1 68.89 -35.24 -41.32
C MET A 1 67.77 -35.14 -40.29
N SER A 2 68.08 -34.49 -39.16
CA SER A 2 67.17 -33.95 -38.13
C SER A 2 66.10 -33.05 -38.78
N THR A 3 64.89 -32.83 -38.27
CA THR A 3 64.34 -33.02 -36.91
C THR A 3 62.83 -33.02 -37.01
N LYS A 4 62.22 -33.97 -36.31
CA LYS A 4 60.82 -33.99 -35.87
C LYS A 4 60.62 -32.85 -34.86
N HIS A 5 59.63 -31.98 -35.03
CA HIS A 5 59.05 -31.15 -33.97
C HIS A 5 57.57 -31.51 -33.97
N GLU A 6 57.18 -32.59 -33.28
CA GLU A 6 56.83 -32.61 -31.86
C GLU A 6 55.78 -31.54 -31.52
N ARG A 7 54.54 -32.04 -31.44
CA ARG A 7 53.33 -31.29 -31.11
C ARG A 7 53.52 -30.63 -29.75
N ALA A 8 53.21 -29.33 -29.67
CA ALA A 8 53.00 -28.66 -28.41
C ALA A 8 51.84 -29.34 -27.67
N SER A 9 52.14 -30.20 -26.71
CA SER A 9 51.17 -30.69 -25.73
C SER A 9 51.05 -29.64 -24.63
N THR A 10 49.98 -28.87 -24.67
CA THR A 10 49.49 -28.10 -23.52
C THR A 10 49.33 -29.02 -22.31
N PRO A 11 49.71 -28.58 -21.09
CA PRO A 11 49.51 -29.39 -19.89
C PRO A 11 48.00 -29.55 -19.65
N SER A 12 47.51 -30.78 -19.74
CA SER A 12 46.13 -31.12 -19.39
C SER A 12 46.00 -31.03 -17.87
N ILE A 13 45.14 -30.14 -17.39
CA ILE A 13 44.71 -30.11 -15.99
C ILE A 13 44.14 -31.51 -15.64
N PRO A 14 44.49 -32.10 -14.49
CA PRO A 14 43.89 -33.35 -14.03
C PRO A 14 42.36 -33.26 -14.00
N GLU A 15 41.64 -34.30 -14.42
CA GLU A 15 40.17 -34.24 -14.52
C GLU A 15 39.48 -33.95 -13.18
N GLU A 16 40.09 -34.34 -12.06
CA GLU A 16 39.60 -34.04 -10.71
C GLU A 16 39.64 -32.54 -10.43
N ASP A 17 40.76 -31.86 -10.77
CA ASP A 17 40.90 -30.42 -10.60
C ASP A 17 39.91 -29.65 -11.49
N ARG A 18 39.63 -30.13 -12.71
CA ARG A 18 38.61 -29.53 -13.60
C ARG A 18 37.22 -29.63 -12.99
N LYS A 19 36.85 -30.79 -12.43
CA LYS A 19 35.54 -30.98 -11.76
C LYS A 19 35.41 -30.11 -10.51
N ILE A 20 36.50 -29.94 -9.75
CA ILE A 20 36.52 -29.05 -8.59
C ILE A 20 36.32 -27.59 -9.04
N GLN A 21 36.99 -27.16 -10.11
CA GLN A 21 36.80 -25.82 -10.68
C GLN A 21 35.36 -25.58 -11.13
N GLU A 22 34.76 -26.51 -11.88
CA GLU A 22 33.35 -26.44 -12.32
C GLU A 22 32.38 -26.34 -11.12
N ALA A 23 32.62 -27.12 -10.06
CA ALA A 23 31.81 -27.09 -8.84
C ALA A 23 31.95 -25.76 -8.09
N LEU A 24 33.17 -25.22 -7.97
CA LEU A 24 33.41 -23.92 -7.34
C LEU A 24 32.76 -22.77 -8.13
N GLU A 25 32.81 -22.82 -9.46
CA GLU A 25 32.14 -21.83 -10.31
C GLU A 25 30.61 -21.90 -10.16
N ALA A 26 30.04 -23.10 -10.08
CA ALA A 26 28.62 -23.28 -9.83
C ALA A 26 28.19 -22.70 -8.48
N LEU A 27 28.92 -23.03 -7.41
CA LEU A 27 28.67 -22.50 -6.06
C LEU A 27 28.81 -20.98 -5.99
N ARG A 28 29.83 -20.42 -6.66
CA ARG A 28 30.02 -18.97 -6.73
C ARG A 28 28.84 -18.29 -7.42
N LYS A 29 28.37 -18.84 -8.55
CA LYS A 29 27.21 -18.31 -9.27
C LYS A 29 25.93 -18.37 -8.45
N GLU A 30 25.75 -19.45 -7.69
CA GLU A 30 24.61 -19.59 -6.78
C GLU A 30 24.67 -18.56 -5.65
N TYR A 31 25.83 -18.39 -5.03
CA TYR A 31 26.06 -17.37 -4.02
C TYR A 31 25.78 -15.96 -4.55
N ASP A 32 26.31 -15.61 -5.72
CA ASP A 32 26.10 -14.29 -6.33
C ASP A 32 24.60 -14.05 -6.60
N GLY A 33 23.86 -15.08 -7.02
CA GLY A 33 22.41 -15.04 -7.20
C GLY A 33 21.65 -14.82 -5.89
N LEU A 34 22.01 -15.56 -4.84
CA LEU A 34 21.41 -15.41 -3.50
C LEU A 34 21.71 -14.04 -2.91
N HIS A 35 22.94 -13.55 -3.04
CA HIS A 35 23.34 -12.25 -2.53
C HIS A 35 22.60 -11.11 -3.23
N LYS A 36 22.44 -11.20 -4.56
CA LYS A 36 21.60 -10.25 -5.30
C LYS A 36 20.15 -10.24 -4.80
N LYS A 37 19.56 -11.44 -4.62
CA LYS A 37 18.18 -11.57 -4.12
C LYS A 37 18.03 -11.03 -2.70
N GLN A 38 19.04 -11.20 -1.85
CA GLN A 38 19.07 -10.63 -0.51
C GLN A 38 19.00 -9.10 -0.58
N ILE A 39 19.86 -8.46 -1.37
CA ILE A 39 19.88 -6.99 -1.54
C ILE A 39 18.52 -6.48 -2.05
N GLU A 40 17.94 -7.13 -3.06
CA GLU A 40 16.62 -6.78 -3.60
C GLU A 40 15.52 -6.88 -2.53
N THR A 41 15.56 -7.93 -1.72
CA THR A 41 14.59 -8.16 -0.64
C THR A 41 14.76 -7.12 0.47
N GLU A 42 15.99 -6.82 0.88
CA GLU A 42 16.29 -5.80 1.90
C GLU A 42 15.84 -4.41 1.45
N THR A 43 16.09 -4.06 0.19
CA THR A 43 15.64 -2.80 -0.40
C THR A 43 14.11 -2.71 -0.42
N THR A 44 13.44 -3.78 -0.83
CA THR A 44 11.97 -3.84 -0.84
C THR A 44 11.40 -3.71 0.56
N LEU A 45 11.99 -4.39 1.55
CA LEU A 45 11.58 -4.30 2.94
C LEU A 45 11.74 -2.89 3.49
N GLN A 46 12.84 -2.21 3.19
CA GLN A 46 13.05 -0.84 3.63
C GLN A 46 12.01 0.11 3.04
N ASN A 47 11.75 0.02 1.73
CA ASN A 47 10.74 0.83 1.06
C ASN A 47 9.34 0.63 1.66
N LEU A 48 8.95 -0.62 1.95
CA LEU A 48 7.65 -0.92 2.56
C LEU A 48 7.53 -0.39 3.99
N LYS A 49 8.62 -0.42 4.77
CA LYS A 49 8.65 0.18 6.11
C LYS A 49 8.49 1.69 6.04
N ASP A 50 9.16 2.35 5.11
CA ASP A 50 9.09 3.80 4.95
C ASP A 50 7.67 4.23 4.53
N GLN A 51 7.06 3.51 3.58
CA GLN A 51 5.65 3.73 3.20
C GLN A 51 4.69 3.53 4.36
N LEU A 52 4.87 2.45 5.15
CA LEU A 52 4.02 2.20 6.31
C LEU A 52 4.13 3.34 7.33
N GLU A 53 5.33 3.83 7.59
CA GLU A 53 5.56 4.93 8.52
C GLU A 53 4.93 6.24 8.03
N GLU A 54 5.02 6.53 6.74
CA GLU A 54 4.36 7.69 6.13
C GLU A 54 2.83 7.59 6.27
N LEU A 55 2.25 6.42 5.97
CA LEU A 55 0.81 6.18 6.13
C LEU A 55 0.37 6.36 7.58
N LYS A 56 1.15 5.86 8.56
CA LYS A 56 0.86 6.04 9.98
C LYS A 56 0.88 7.50 10.39
N LYS A 57 1.92 8.25 9.99
CA LYS A 57 2.02 9.69 10.27
C LYS A 57 0.86 10.46 9.67
N HIS A 58 0.46 10.14 8.44
CA HIS A 58 -0.70 10.76 7.81
C HIS A 58 -1.99 10.46 8.59
N ALA A 59 -2.20 9.21 9.00
CA ALA A 59 -3.36 8.84 9.81
C ALA A 59 -3.37 9.53 11.17
N GLU A 60 -2.23 9.60 11.86
CA GLU A 60 -2.08 10.31 13.12
C GLU A 60 -2.29 11.82 12.98
N ALA A 61 -1.84 12.43 11.88
CA ALA A 61 -2.04 13.86 11.64
C ALA A 61 -3.50 14.21 11.34
N GLU A 62 -4.17 13.42 10.50
CA GLU A 62 -5.55 13.70 10.07
C GLU A 62 -6.61 13.22 11.08
N TYR A 63 -6.36 12.09 11.73
CA TYR A 63 -7.35 11.40 12.56
C TYR A 63 -6.92 11.24 14.02
N GLY A 64 -5.68 11.63 14.37
CA GLY A 64 -5.16 11.49 15.74
C GLY A 64 -4.67 10.09 16.10
N THR A 65 -4.85 9.10 15.21
CA THR A 65 -4.45 7.70 15.42
C THR A 65 -4.13 7.02 14.10
N SER A 66 -3.21 6.06 14.14
CA SER A 66 -2.92 5.14 13.03
C SER A 66 -3.44 3.72 13.26
N ASP A 67 -4.15 3.50 14.37
CA ASP A 67 -4.77 2.21 14.66
C ASP A 67 -6.00 1.99 13.79
N VAL A 68 -5.99 0.88 13.03
CA VAL A 68 -7.02 0.57 12.04
C VAL A 68 -8.39 0.34 12.69
N GLU A 69 -8.45 -0.25 13.87
CA GLU A 69 -9.71 -0.52 14.56
C GLU A 69 -10.28 0.76 15.19
N GLU A 70 -9.42 1.64 15.72
CA GLU A 70 -9.83 2.98 16.16
C GLU A 70 -10.38 3.81 15.00
N LEU A 71 -9.70 3.83 13.85
CA LEU A 71 -10.17 4.53 12.64
C LEU A 71 -11.54 4.00 12.16
N LYS A 72 -11.76 2.68 12.22
CA LYS A 72 -13.07 2.08 11.91
C LYS A 72 -14.15 2.51 12.90
N ALA A 73 -13.82 2.56 14.19
CA ALA A 73 -14.74 3.01 15.22
C ALA A 73 -15.13 4.49 15.02
N MET A 74 -14.14 5.36 14.73
CA MET A 74 -14.38 6.77 14.40
C MET A 74 -15.30 6.91 13.18
N LEU A 75 -15.05 6.14 12.12
CA LEU A 75 -15.90 6.15 10.92
C LEU A 75 -17.35 5.73 11.23
N ALA A 76 -17.53 4.69 12.05
CA ALA A 76 -18.86 4.25 12.46
C ALA A 76 -19.59 5.33 13.28
N GLN A 77 -18.89 5.97 14.22
CA GLN A 77 -19.44 7.07 15.01
C GLN A 77 -19.84 8.25 14.13
N TRP A 78 -18.99 8.69 13.21
CA TRP A 78 -19.32 9.79 12.30
C TRP A 78 -20.51 9.49 11.41
N ARG A 79 -20.68 8.23 10.97
CA ARG A 79 -21.88 7.82 10.21
C ARG A 79 -23.15 7.94 11.05
N GLU A 80 -23.12 7.49 12.30
CA GLU A 80 -24.24 7.60 13.22
C GLU A 80 -24.60 9.08 13.50
N GLU A 81 -23.59 9.90 13.80
CA GLU A 81 -23.78 11.33 14.03
C GLU A 81 -24.34 12.05 12.80
N ASN A 82 -23.86 11.70 11.61
CA ASN A 82 -24.36 12.27 10.37
C ASN A 82 -25.80 11.84 10.10
N ALA A 83 -26.15 10.56 10.33
CA ALA A 83 -27.53 10.09 10.20
C ALA A 83 -28.46 10.85 11.15
N ARG A 84 -28.04 11.08 12.40
CA ARG A 84 -28.80 11.89 13.36
C ARG A 84 -28.98 13.33 12.88
N LYS A 85 -27.91 13.99 12.45
CA LYS A 85 -27.96 15.36 11.91
C LYS A 85 -28.90 15.45 10.71
N VAL A 86 -28.84 14.49 9.79
CA VAL A 86 -29.74 14.45 8.63
C VAL A 86 -31.20 14.36 9.08
N ALA A 87 -31.53 13.45 10.00
CA ALA A 87 -32.88 13.32 10.52
C ALA A 87 -33.39 14.60 11.21
N GLU A 88 -32.53 15.26 11.99
CA GLU A 88 -32.82 16.55 12.62
C GLU A 88 -33.09 17.64 11.58
N TYR A 89 -32.25 17.74 10.53
CA TYR A 89 -32.46 18.70 9.45
C TYR A 89 -33.73 18.43 8.66
N GLU A 90 -34.04 17.17 8.37
CA GLU A 90 -35.29 16.80 7.69
C GLU A 90 -36.51 17.20 8.50
N ALA A 91 -36.49 16.96 9.82
CA ALA A 91 -37.58 17.37 10.70
C ALA A 91 -37.75 18.89 10.72
N HIS A 92 -36.66 19.65 10.79
CA HIS A 92 -36.70 21.10 10.75
C HIS A 92 -37.25 21.63 9.43
N ILE A 93 -36.81 21.06 8.30
CA ILE A 93 -37.34 21.41 6.97
C ILE A 93 -38.83 21.13 6.88
N ARG A 94 -39.31 19.99 7.40
CA ARG A 94 -40.76 19.68 7.43
C ARG A 94 -41.54 20.73 8.23
N SER A 95 -41.07 21.09 9.42
CA SER A 95 -41.72 22.11 10.25
C SER A 95 -41.78 23.47 9.55
N ILE A 96 -40.72 23.88 8.86
CA ILE A 96 -40.72 25.14 8.08
C ILE A 96 -41.75 25.08 6.96
N LYS A 97 -41.83 23.95 6.23
CA LYS A 97 -42.80 23.77 5.15
C LYS A 97 -44.24 23.87 5.66
N GLU A 98 -44.55 23.17 6.76
CA GLU A 98 -45.88 23.22 7.39
C GLU A 98 -46.25 24.63 7.86
N ALA A 99 -45.29 25.38 8.42
CA ALA A 99 -45.50 26.76 8.82
C ALA A 99 -45.77 27.68 7.62
N LEU A 100 -45.03 27.49 6.51
CA LEU A 100 -45.25 28.25 5.27
C LEU A 100 -46.61 27.95 4.67
N GLU A 101 -47.01 26.67 4.57
CA GLU A 101 -48.34 26.27 4.08
C GLU A 101 -49.48 26.92 4.90
N THR A 102 -49.31 26.99 6.23
CA THR A 102 -50.28 27.63 7.12
C THR A 102 -50.40 29.14 6.85
N ILE A 103 -49.27 29.81 6.63
CA ILE A 103 -49.24 31.24 6.30
C ILE A 103 -49.89 31.49 4.93
N GLU A 104 -49.57 30.67 3.93
CA GLU A 104 -50.14 30.76 2.57
C GLU A 104 -51.66 30.55 2.58
N ALA A 105 -52.16 29.53 3.27
CA ALA A 105 -53.60 29.28 3.41
C ALA A 105 -54.34 30.42 4.14
N SER A 106 -53.68 31.05 5.11
CA SER A 106 -54.22 32.22 5.82
C SER A 106 -54.25 33.48 4.96
N ALA A 107 -53.28 33.63 4.04
CA ALA A 107 -53.22 34.75 3.10
C ALA A 107 -54.29 34.63 2.00
N ASP A 108 -54.57 33.41 1.52
CA ASP A 108 -55.54 33.14 0.45
C ASP A 108 -57.00 33.26 0.93
N SER A 109 -57.27 32.91 2.20
CA SER A 109 -58.59 33.07 2.84
C SER A 109 -58.91 34.50 3.29
N GLY A 110 -57.94 35.42 3.22
CA GLY A 110 -58.04 36.82 3.64
C GLY A 110 -58.30 37.83 2.52
N SER A 111 -58.56 37.40 1.27
CA SER A 111 -58.95 38.29 0.17
C SER A 111 -60.47 38.29 -0.07
N PRO A 112 -61.23 39.22 0.54
CA PRO A 112 -62.60 39.48 0.13
C PRO A 112 -62.61 40.28 -1.18
N SER A 113 -63.30 39.77 -2.20
CA SER A 113 -63.96 40.62 -3.22
C SER A 113 -65.40 40.86 -2.82
#